data_AF-A0A960VID5-F1
#
_entry.id   AF-A0A960VID5-F1
#
_cell.length_a   1.000
_cell.length_b   1.000
_cell.length_c   1.000
_cell.angle_alpha   90.00
_cell.angle_beta   90.00
_cell.angle_gamma   90.00
#
_symmetry.space_group_name_H-M   'P 1'
#
loop_
_entity.id
_entity.type
_entity.pdbx_description
1 polymer ?
#
loop_
_entity_poly.entity_id
_entity_poly.type
_entity_poly.pdbx_seq_one_letter_code
_entity_poly.pdbx_strand_id
1 'polypeptide(L)'
;MSTIALGIIALISIGAGVGIYHYLGPSYFLMIPAATAFLSLVLKVPALKMTFCTSTLDNKTSLEKFVIKKWKTTDCNRTILKLTTLSSKTPQPTQLNDITYSQTTEMNEKQLNELLKKKIDKNWKKKRVDITTKWYNYEKANEGYVNFANGTERGGGYKTNGRVQEEIMFFEFPCLPNLDYLADKANVYLQASRKTNSGPTPYCVLGIKREFVIDSAIYSRNSNVRTSEFSRYIQEIDEDNRPTVDMLAMAAFDWKKMRGEKKYTKEIHLFHLETAVQAFTAYRDLKRQEQEDPSLEVTIHSGLWGCGAFGNSRKVMTVIQLLAANLVPGITIVMEGCQKKDENDSDYTENFVKNEAFNFILDDGHACAEDVISSMLNKQEEDPSWAPRQHSGC
;
A
#
# COMPACT_ATOMS: atom_id res chain seq x y z
N MET A 1 -27.44 34.22 -6.58
CA MET A 1 -27.93 33.71 -7.88
C MET A 1 -28.91 32.59 -7.61
N SER A 2 -30.09 32.60 -8.25
CA SER A 2 -31.08 31.54 -8.04
C SER A 2 -30.56 30.22 -8.61
N THR A 3 -30.98 29.09 -8.03
CA THR A 3 -30.59 27.73 -8.43
C THR A 3 -30.82 27.45 -9.92
N ILE A 4 -31.80 28.15 -10.50
CA ILE A 4 -32.13 28.10 -11.93
C ILE A 4 -31.03 28.75 -12.80
N ALA A 5 -30.43 29.85 -12.34
CA ALA A 5 -29.34 30.51 -13.06
C ALA A 5 -28.06 29.66 -13.10
N LEU A 6 -27.76 28.91 -12.03
CA LEU A 6 -26.65 27.95 -11.99
C LEU A 6 -26.90 26.74 -12.91
N GLY A 7 -28.14 26.26 -12.99
CA GLY A 7 -28.52 25.17 -13.89
C GLY A 7 -28.40 25.54 -15.37
N ILE A 8 -28.79 26.77 -15.73
CA ILE A 8 -28.69 27.27 -17.11
C ILE A 8 -27.24 27.47 -17.54
N ILE A 9 -26.38 27.98 -16.64
CA ILE A 9 -24.93 28.14 -16.94
C ILE A 9 -24.28 26.76 -17.15
N ALA A 10 -24.60 25.77 -16.31
CA ALA A 10 -24.06 24.41 -16.46
C ALA A 10 -24.49 23.73 -17.77
N LEU A 11 -25.74 23.90 -18.19
CA LEU A 11 -26.26 23.35 -19.44
C LEU A 11 -25.63 24.01 -20.68
N ILE A 12 -25.40 25.33 -20.64
CA ILE A 12 -24.73 26.06 -21.73
C ILE A 12 -23.27 25.64 -21.84
N SER A 13 -22.56 25.41 -20.73
CA SER A 13 -21.17 24.95 -20.73
C SER A 13 -21.02 23.52 -21.28
N ILE A 14 -21.98 22.64 -21.01
CA ILE A 14 -21.98 21.26 -21.55
C ILE A 14 -22.30 21.27 -23.05
N GLY A 15 -23.29 22.07 -23.48
CA GLY A 15 -23.64 22.20 -24.89
C GLY A 15 -22.51 22.79 -25.75
N ALA A 16 -21.79 23.80 -25.24
CA ALA A 16 -20.63 24.37 -25.90
C ALA A 16 -19.43 23.40 -25.96
N GLY A 17 -19.24 22.58 -24.92
CA GLY A 17 -18.16 21.59 -24.86
C GLY A 17 -18.29 20.48 -25.90
N VAL A 18 -19.52 20.01 -26.18
CA VAL A 18 -19.77 18.93 -27.16
C VAL A 18 -19.59 19.42 -28.61
N GLY A 19 -19.96 20.67 -28.90
CA GLY A 19 -19.77 21.26 -30.23
C GLY A 19 -18.31 21.52 -30.60
N ILE A 20 -17.47 21.89 -29.62
CA ILE A 20 -16.06 22.23 -29.83
C ILE A 20 -15.17 20.97 -29.89
N TYR A 21 -15.57 19.88 -29.23
CA TYR A 21 -14.83 18.61 -29.22
C TYR A 21 -14.66 18.01 -30.62
N HIS A 22 -15.62 18.26 -31.53
CA HIS A 22 -15.52 17.81 -32.91
C HIS A 22 -14.51 18.60 -33.76
N TYR A 23 -14.08 19.78 -33.32
CA TYR A 23 -13.26 20.68 -34.14
C TYR A 23 -11.78 20.78 -33.73
N LEU A 24 -11.41 20.50 -32.46
CA LEU A 24 -10.08 20.88 -31.94
C LEU A 24 -9.19 19.74 -31.41
N GLY A 25 -9.62 18.48 -31.45
CA GLY A 25 -8.76 17.34 -31.14
C GLY A 25 -8.28 17.23 -29.67
N PRO A 26 -7.40 16.26 -29.35
CA PRO A 26 -7.19 15.75 -27.97
C PRO A 26 -6.54 16.72 -26.98
N SER A 27 -6.05 17.88 -27.44
CA SER A 27 -5.31 18.85 -26.62
C SER A 27 -6.18 19.60 -25.60
N TYR A 28 -7.51 19.50 -25.69
CA TYR A 28 -8.45 20.19 -24.80
C TYR A 28 -8.60 19.55 -23.41
N PHE A 29 -8.10 18.32 -23.20
CA PHE A 29 -8.21 17.62 -21.93
C PHE A 29 -7.43 18.28 -20.77
N LEU A 30 -6.47 19.16 -21.08
CA LEU A 30 -5.66 19.87 -20.09
C LEU A 30 -6.34 21.13 -19.51
N MET A 31 -7.44 21.63 -20.08
CA MET A 31 -8.11 22.84 -19.58
C MET A 31 -9.19 22.59 -18.53
N ILE A 32 -9.75 21.37 -18.47
CA ILE A 32 -10.83 21.02 -17.53
C ILE A 32 -10.35 21.02 -16.07
N PRO A 33 -9.14 20.53 -15.72
CA PRO A 33 -8.60 20.61 -14.36
C PRO A 33 -8.29 22.06 -13.93
N ALA A 34 -7.87 22.92 -14.86
CA ALA A 34 -7.55 24.31 -14.56
C ALA A 34 -8.81 25.14 -14.25
N ALA A 35 -9.92 24.89 -14.97
CA ALA A 35 -11.19 25.56 -14.72
C ALA A 35 -11.83 25.15 -13.38
N THR A 36 -11.69 23.88 -12.99
CA THR A 36 -12.18 23.37 -11.70
C THR A 36 -11.36 23.89 -10.52
N ALA A 37 -10.04 24.01 -10.67
CA ALA A 37 -9.18 24.64 -9.67
C ALA A 37 -9.49 26.15 -9.49
N PHE A 38 -9.75 26.85 -10.60
CA PHE A 38 -10.13 28.27 -10.56
C PHE A 38 -11.48 28.52 -9.89
N LEU A 39 -12.50 27.68 -10.16
CA LEU A 39 -13.80 27.77 -9.47
C LEU A 39 -13.69 27.45 -7.97
N SER A 40 -12.87 26.48 -7.58
CA SER A 40 -12.64 26.12 -6.17
C SER A 40 -11.98 27.26 -5.38
N LEU A 41 -11.02 27.96 -6.01
CA LEU A 41 -10.33 29.10 -5.43
C LEU A 41 -11.25 30.33 -5.27
N VAL A 42 -12.13 30.58 -6.24
CA VAL A 42 -13.01 31.76 -6.24
C VAL A 42 -14.25 31.58 -5.36
N LEU A 43 -14.75 30.35 -5.19
CA LEU A 43 -16.02 30.10 -4.51
C LEU A 43 -15.89 29.54 -3.07
N LYS A 44 -14.68 29.28 -2.58
CA LYS A 44 -14.41 28.71 -1.24
C LYS A 44 -15.28 27.47 -0.92
N VAL A 45 -15.50 26.60 -1.91
CA VAL A 45 -16.23 25.34 -1.71
C VAL A 45 -15.21 24.24 -1.37
N PRO A 46 -15.42 23.41 -0.33
CA PRO A 46 -14.50 22.32 0.00
C PRO A 46 -14.36 21.32 -1.15
N ALA A 47 -13.17 20.73 -1.28
CA ALA A 47 -12.81 19.79 -2.34
C ALA A 47 -13.85 18.67 -2.51
N LEU A 48 -14.23 18.41 -3.76
CA LEU A 48 -15.26 17.43 -4.12
C LEU A 48 -14.87 16.02 -3.66
N LYS A 49 -15.72 15.39 -2.84
CA LYS A 49 -15.77 13.93 -2.67
C LYS A 49 -16.08 13.32 -4.05
N MET A 50 -15.18 12.53 -4.62
CA MET A 50 -15.52 11.73 -5.80
C MET A 50 -16.40 10.56 -5.36
N THR A 51 -17.71 10.73 -5.47
CA THR A 51 -18.68 9.63 -5.35
C THR A 51 -18.88 9.03 -6.73
N PHE A 52 -18.64 7.73 -6.89
CA PHE A 52 -18.86 7.03 -8.15
C PHE A 52 -20.36 6.98 -8.46
N CYS A 53 -20.79 7.65 -9.54
CA CYS A 53 -22.16 7.52 -10.06
C CYS A 53 -22.13 6.54 -11.23
N THR A 54 -22.52 5.28 -10.99
CA THR A 54 -22.58 4.27 -12.06
C THR A 54 -23.95 4.27 -12.73
N SER A 55 -23.98 4.47 -14.05
CA SER A 55 -25.12 4.12 -14.88
C SER A 55 -25.39 2.61 -14.78
N THR A 56 -26.65 2.24 -14.61
CA THR A 56 -27.15 0.89 -14.41
C THR A 56 -26.80 -0.03 -15.58
N LEU A 57 -25.95 -1.03 -15.31
CA LEU A 57 -25.73 -2.19 -16.18
C LEU A 57 -26.42 -3.40 -15.55
N ASP A 58 -27.69 -3.55 -15.87
CA ASP A 58 -28.54 -4.64 -15.42
C ASP A 58 -28.29 -5.87 -16.31
N ASN A 59 -27.32 -6.73 -15.95
CA ASN A 59 -27.27 -8.13 -16.41
C ASN A 59 -26.19 -8.95 -15.69
N LYS A 60 -26.58 -9.49 -14.52
CA LYS A 60 -25.76 -10.32 -13.62
C LYS A 60 -25.15 -11.56 -14.29
N THR A 61 -25.91 -12.22 -15.17
CA THR A 61 -25.52 -13.48 -15.82
C THR A 61 -24.48 -13.30 -16.94
N SER A 62 -24.45 -12.12 -17.56
CA SER A 62 -23.51 -11.77 -18.62
C SER A 62 -22.15 -11.35 -18.05
N LEU A 63 -22.14 -10.70 -16.89
CA LEU A 63 -20.93 -10.27 -16.21
C LEU A 63 -20.14 -11.47 -15.66
N GLU A 64 -20.79 -12.41 -14.97
CA GLU A 64 -20.16 -13.64 -14.44
C GLU A 64 -19.50 -14.48 -15.55
N LYS A 65 -20.21 -14.69 -16.67
CA LYS A 65 -19.67 -15.42 -17.84
C LYS A 65 -18.55 -14.65 -18.55
N PHE A 66 -18.56 -13.31 -18.51
CA PHE A 66 -17.55 -12.48 -19.16
C PHE A 66 -16.28 -12.32 -18.31
N VAL A 67 -16.41 -12.20 -16.99
CA VAL A 67 -15.31 -12.15 -16.00
C VAL A 67 -14.50 -13.44 -16.06
N ILE A 68 -15.13 -14.60 -16.15
CA ILE A 68 -14.43 -15.90 -16.20
C ILE A 68 -13.74 -16.15 -17.56
N LYS A 69 -14.29 -15.64 -18.67
CA LYS A 69 -13.85 -16.01 -20.03
C LYS A 69 -12.66 -15.19 -20.56
N LYS A 70 -12.40 -13.99 -20.00
CA LYS A 70 -11.30 -13.11 -20.48
C LYS A 70 -10.03 -13.12 -19.62
N TRP A 71 -10.09 -13.68 -18.42
CA TRP A 71 -8.90 -13.85 -17.59
C TRP A 71 -8.09 -15.05 -18.11
N LYS A 72 -6.96 -14.79 -18.80
CA LYS A 72 -5.94 -15.81 -19.10
C LYS A 72 -5.19 -16.15 -17.82
N THR A 73 -5.88 -16.72 -16.86
CA THR A 73 -5.36 -17.14 -15.57
C THR A 73 -4.86 -18.56 -15.63
N THR A 74 -3.80 -18.87 -14.86
CA THR A 74 -3.47 -20.25 -14.50
C THR A 74 -4.65 -20.89 -13.76
N ASP A 75 -4.74 -22.22 -13.73
CA ASP A 75 -5.87 -22.92 -13.09
C ASP A 75 -6.01 -22.62 -11.58
N CYS A 76 -4.95 -22.10 -10.93
CA CYS A 76 -4.92 -21.70 -9.52
C CYS A 76 -5.86 -20.55 -9.31
N ASN A 77 -5.74 -19.55 -10.19
CA ASN A 77 -6.56 -18.37 -10.11
C ASN A 77 -7.95 -18.65 -10.65
N ARG A 78 -8.18 -19.62 -11.54
CA ARG A 78 -9.58 -20.00 -11.81
C ARG A 78 -10.27 -20.56 -10.58
N THR A 79 -9.58 -21.31 -9.73
CA THR A 79 -10.17 -21.90 -8.52
C THR A 79 -10.31 -20.86 -7.43
N ILE A 80 -9.28 -20.06 -7.16
CA ILE A 80 -9.36 -18.95 -6.18
C ILE A 80 -10.35 -17.91 -6.67
N LEU A 81 -10.26 -17.44 -7.92
CA LEU A 81 -11.21 -16.48 -8.47
C LEU A 81 -12.60 -17.09 -8.49
N LYS A 82 -12.81 -18.38 -8.79
CA LYS A 82 -14.12 -19.01 -8.58
C LYS A 82 -14.53 -19.00 -7.11
N LEU A 83 -13.68 -19.33 -6.16
CA LEU A 83 -14.06 -19.34 -4.74
C LEU A 83 -14.35 -17.93 -4.23
N THR A 84 -13.54 -16.93 -4.60
CA THR A 84 -13.71 -15.52 -4.22
C THR A 84 -14.83 -14.83 -5.00
N THR A 85 -15.10 -15.21 -6.25
CA THR A 85 -16.24 -14.70 -7.06
C THR A 85 -17.53 -15.49 -6.90
N LEU A 86 -17.50 -16.71 -6.36
CA LEU A 86 -18.70 -17.49 -6.01
C LEU A 86 -19.10 -17.28 -4.55
N SER A 87 -18.17 -17.01 -3.62
CA SER A 87 -18.53 -16.60 -2.25
C SER A 87 -18.99 -15.15 -2.20
N SER A 88 -18.36 -14.25 -2.97
CA SER A 88 -18.87 -12.90 -3.13
C SER A 88 -20.07 -12.92 -4.08
N LYS A 89 -21.26 -12.57 -3.59
CA LYS A 89 -22.17 -11.80 -4.44
C LYS A 89 -21.28 -10.69 -5.00
N THR A 90 -21.08 -10.64 -6.32
CA THR A 90 -20.27 -9.58 -6.95
C THR A 90 -20.63 -8.28 -6.25
N PRO A 91 -19.66 -7.60 -5.59
CA PRO A 91 -19.99 -6.46 -4.79
C PRO A 91 -20.81 -5.51 -5.66
N GLN A 92 -22.03 -5.23 -5.22
CA GLN A 92 -22.81 -4.22 -5.92
C GLN A 92 -21.98 -2.94 -5.89
N PRO A 93 -21.97 -2.11 -6.94
CA PRO A 93 -21.19 -0.87 -6.97
C PRO A 93 -21.34 -0.01 -5.69
N THR A 94 -22.47 -0.15 -4.99
CA THR A 94 -22.75 0.46 -3.69
C THR A 94 -21.83 0.02 -2.55
N GLN A 95 -21.32 -1.22 -2.52
CA GLN A 95 -20.40 -1.71 -1.47
C GLN A 95 -18.99 -1.10 -1.58
N LEU A 96 -18.65 -0.47 -2.72
CA LEU A 96 -17.40 0.27 -2.87
C LEU A 96 -17.48 1.68 -2.29
N ASN A 97 -18.69 2.19 -2.03
CA ASN A 97 -18.87 3.52 -1.44
C ASN A 97 -18.32 3.60 -0.01
N ASP A 98 -18.15 2.45 0.64
CA ASP A 98 -17.61 2.34 2.00
C ASP A 98 -16.08 2.22 2.02
N ILE A 99 -15.44 2.08 0.85
CA ILE A 99 -13.98 1.97 0.74
C ILE A 99 -13.38 3.34 0.44
N THR A 100 -12.60 3.86 1.38
CA THR A 100 -11.83 5.10 1.18
C THR A 100 -10.48 4.77 0.57
N TYR A 101 -10.21 5.30 -0.62
CA TYR A 101 -8.91 5.24 -1.28
C TYR A 101 -8.22 6.60 -1.23
N SER A 102 -6.94 6.63 -0.87
CA SER A 102 -6.11 7.84 -0.92
C SER A 102 -4.72 7.52 -1.42
N GLN A 103 -4.22 8.38 -2.31
CA GLN A 103 -2.85 8.34 -2.80
C GLN A 103 -2.13 9.57 -2.30
N THR A 104 -0.88 9.40 -1.87
CA THR A 104 -0.06 10.52 -1.41
C THR A 104 0.43 11.34 -2.59
N THR A 105 0.58 12.65 -2.36
CA THR A 105 1.35 13.52 -3.26
C THR A 105 2.83 13.35 -2.98
N GLU A 106 3.65 13.37 -4.02
CA GLU A 106 5.12 13.34 -3.91
C GLU A 106 5.63 14.43 -2.96
N MET A 107 6.66 14.09 -2.20
CA MET A 107 7.36 15.06 -1.37
C MET A 107 8.31 15.88 -2.24
N ASN A 108 8.13 17.20 -2.28
CA ASN A 108 9.09 18.04 -2.98
C ASN A 108 10.43 18.12 -2.21
N GLU A 109 11.48 18.57 -2.88
CA GLU A 109 12.83 18.66 -2.31
C GLU A 109 12.89 19.44 -0.99
N LYS A 110 12.11 20.51 -0.86
CA LYS A 110 12.03 21.29 0.37
C LYS A 110 11.45 20.47 1.52
N GLN A 111 10.32 19.78 1.29
CA GLN A 111 9.69 18.93 2.29
C GLN A 111 10.62 17.76 2.69
N LEU A 112 11.35 17.19 1.73
CA LEU A 112 12.33 16.13 2.00
C LEU A 112 13.48 16.65 2.86
N ASN A 113 14.01 17.82 2.54
CA ASN A 113 15.05 18.46 3.34
C ASN A 113 14.58 18.82 4.76
N GLU A 114 13.32 19.22 4.93
CA GLU A 114 12.71 19.46 6.24
C GLU A 114 12.54 18.15 7.03
N LEU A 115 12.11 17.07 6.37
CA LEU A 115 12.01 15.74 6.96
C LEU A 115 13.37 15.25 7.47
N LEU A 116 14.43 15.43 6.67
CA LEU A 116 15.78 15.00 6.99
C LEU A 116 16.38 15.74 8.19
N LYS A 117 16.05 17.02 8.34
CA LYS A 117 16.48 17.86 9.48
C LYS A 117 15.62 17.66 10.72
N LYS A 118 14.53 16.89 10.64
CA LYS A 118 13.66 16.65 11.78
C LYS A 118 14.43 15.89 12.86
N LYS A 119 14.33 16.40 14.10
CA LYS A 119 14.98 15.79 15.26
C LYS A 119 14.36 14.44 15.57
N ILE A 120 15.21 13.49 15.93
CA ILE A 120 14.78 12.19 16.42
C ILE A 120 14.18 12.36 17.82
N ASP A 121 12.95 11.87 18.02
CA ASP A 121 12.39 11.82 19.37
C ASP A 121 13.06 10.70 20.17
N LYS A 122 13.95 11.09 21.09
CA LYS A 122 14.71 10.15 21.92
C LYS A 122 13.85 9.42 22.96
N ASN A 123 12.65 9.92 23.26
CA ASN A 123 11.73 9.30 24.22
C ASN A 123 10.76 8.30 23.56
N TRP A 124 10.87 8.09 22.25
CA TRP A 124 9.92 7.31 21.45
C TRP A 124 9.84 5.82 21.84
N LYS A 125 10.95 5.21 22.29
CA LYS A 125 11.08 3.76 22.55
C LYS A 125 10.03 3.17 23.51
N LYS A 126 9.47 3.96 24.44
CA LYS A 126 8.61 3.45 25.51
C LYS A 126 7.11 3.45 25.21
N LYS A 127 6.65 4.06 24.10
CA LYS A 127 5.21 4.33 23.91
C LYS A 127 4.60 3.83 22.61
N ARG A 128 5.39 3.55 21.58
CA ARG A 128 4.88 3.51 20.19
C ARG A 128 5.48 2.43 19.30
N VAL A 129 6.12 1.42 19.88
CA VAL A 129 6.63 0.28 19.12
C VAL A 129 6.34 -1.00 19.88
N ASP A 130 5.60 -1.88 19.23
CA ASP A 130 5.38 -3.24 19.68
C ASP A 130 6.04 -4.22 18.72
N ILE A 131 6.40 -5.38 19.25
CA ILE A 131 7.02 -6.45 18.48
C ILE A 131 6.25 -7.71 18.78
N THR A 132 5.90 -8.44 17.74
CA THR A 132 5.26 -9.74 17.88
C THR A 132 6.03 -10.76 17.06
N THR A 133 6.08 -12.00 17.54
CA THR A 133 6.66 -13.13 16.81
C THR A 133 5.61 -13.88 16.00
N LYS A 134 4.36 -13.38 15.98
CA LYS A 134 3.24 -13.99 15.27
C LYS A 134 3.29 -13.68 13.78
N TRP A 135 2.63 -14.54 13.02
CA TRP A 135 2.36 -14.28 11.62
C TRP A 135 1.49 -13.05 11.45
N TYR A 136 1.69 -12.41 10.31
CA TYR A 136 0.81 -11.38 9.78
C TYR A 136 -0.60 -11.96 9.60
N ASN A 137 -1.49 -11.73 10.57
CA ASN A 137 -2.76 -12.47 10.69
C ASN A 137 -4.01 -11.59 10.64
N TYR A 138 -3.89 -10.27 10.46
CA TYR A 138 -5.01 -9.35 10.22
C TYR A 138 -6.17 -9.43 11.22
N GLU A 139 -5.90 -9.82 12.47
CA GLU A 139 -6.95 -10.04 13.48
C GLU A 139 -7.44 -8.75 14.15
N LYS A 140 -6.67 -7.66 14.07
CA LYS A 140 -6.99 -6.42 14.77
C LYS A 140 -7.84 -5.52 13.89
N ALA A 141 -9.12 -5.44 14.23
CA ALA A 141 -10.07 -4.61 13.51
C ALA A 141 -9.71 -3.12 13.63
N ASN A 142 -9.90 -2.38 12.53
CA ASN A 142 -9.70 -0.94 12.38
C ASN A 142 -8.25 -0.45 12.56
N GLU A 143 -7.26 -1.36 12.45
CA GLU A 143 -5.84 -1.03 12.43
C GLU A 143 -5.26 -1.17 11.01
N GLY A 144 -4.13 -0.50 10.77
CA GLY A 144 -3.48 -0.44 9.47
C GLY A 144 -2.52 -1.59 9.26
N TYR A 145 -2.59 -2.26 8.11
CA TYR A 145 -1.68 -3.33 7.73
C TYR A 145 -0.93 -2.95 6.44
N VAL A 146 0.39 -2.89 6.53
CA VAL A 146 1.26 -2.72 5.37
C VAL A 146 1.14 -3.91 4.40
N ASN A 147 0.71 -3.60 3.18
CA ASN A 147 0.85 -4.47 2.03
C ASN A 147 2.23 -4.23 1.40
N PHE A 148 3.04 -5.29 1.29
CA PHE A 148 4.39 -5.27 0.70
C PHE A 148 4.30 -5.25 -0.83
N ALA A 149 3.73 -4.17 -1.32
CA ALA A 149 3.25 -4.02 -2.68
C ALA A 149 4.34 -4.19 -3.72
N ASN A 150 3.95 -4.74 -4.86
CA ASN A 150 4.78 -4.75 -6.04
C ASN A 150 4.71 -3.37 -6.71
N GLY A 151 5.90 -2.79 -6.94
CA GLY A 151 5.97 -1.46 -7.50
C GLY A 151 5.53 -1.35 -8.95
N THR A 152 5.31 -2.45 -9.67
CA THR A 152 4.89 -2.43 -11.08
C THR A 152 3.43 -2.76 -11.31
N GLU A 153 2.83 -3.62 -10.49
CA GLU A 153 1.50 -4.19 -10.66
C GLU A 153 0.82 -4.35 -9.30
N ARG A 154 -0.43 -3.91 -9.16
CA ARG A 154 -1.18 -4.03 -7.89
C ARG A 154 -1.53 -5.49 -7.59
N GLY A 155 -1.31 -5.91 -6.35
CA GLY A 155 -1.50 -7.30 -5.96
C GLY A 155 -0.43 -8.23 -6.53
N GLY A 156 0.62 -7.67 -7.14
CA GLY A 156 1.74 -8.42 -7.70
C GLY A 156 1.30 -9.59 -8.57
N GLY A 157 1.70 -10.79 -8.17
CA GLY A 157 1.43 -12.03 -8.89
C GLY A 157 0.09 -12.69 -8.58
N TYR A 158 -0.91 -12.02 -7.98
CA TYR A 158 -2.17 -12.67 -7.58
C TYR A 158 -2.95 -13.21 -8.78
N LYS A 159 -2.75 -12.64 -9.98
CA LYS A 159 -3.30 -13.14 -11.26
C LYS A 159 -2.48 -14.29 -11.86
N THR A 160 -1.35 -14.66 -11.24
CA THR A 160 -0.42 -15.71 -11.69
C THR A 160 -0.09 -16.71 -10.58
N ASN A 161 1.19 -16.92 -10.24
CA ASN A 161 1.63 -17.90 -9.23
C ASN A 161 2.20 -17.22 -7.98
N GLY A 162 1.90 -15.93 -7.77
CA GLY A 162 2.33 -15.20 -6.58
C GLY A 162 1.63 -15.76 -5.34
N ARG A 163 2.42 -16.01 -4.30
CA ARG A 163 2.01 -16.61 -3.01
C ARG A 163 2.86 -16.06 -1.87
N VAL A 164 3.24 -14.79 -1.94
CA VAL A 164 3.89 -14.06 -0.85
C VAL A 164 2.91 -13.07 -0.26
N GLN A 165 3.36 -12.22 0.68
CA GLN A 165 2.48 -11.40 1.51
C GLN A 165 1.42 -10.61 0.72
N GLU A 166 1.80 -9.93 -0.37
CA GLU A 166 0.86 -9.14 -1.15
C GLU A 166 -0.24 -10.01 -1.79
N GLU A 167 0.13 -11.13 -2.43
CA GLU A 167 -0.87 -11.99 -3.08
C GLU A 167 -1.76 -12.70 -2.06
N ILE A 168 -1.20 -13.11 -0.92
CA ILE A 168 -1.97 -13.74 0.16
C ILE A 168 -3.01 -12.74 0.70
N MET A 169 -2.64 -11.47 0.90
CA MET A 169 -3.61 -10.44 1.26
C MET A 169 -4.70 -10.29 0.18
N PHE A 170 -4.36 -10.28 -1.10
CA PHE A 170 -5.38 -10.19 -2.17
C PHE A 170 -6.33 -11.40 -2.19
N PHE A 171 -5.88 -12.57 -1.74
CA PHE A 171 -6.73 -13.75 -1.61
C PHE A 171 -7.57 -13.71 -0.33
N GLU A 172 -7.05 -13.21 0.79
CA GLU A 172 -7.78 -13.08 2.05
C GLU A 172 -8.82 -11.95 2.06
N PHE A 173 -8.63 -10.95 1.19
CA PHE A 173 -9.49 -9.76 1.05
C PHE A 173 -10.02 -9.64 -0.39
N PRO A 174 -11.08 -10.39 -0.76
CA PRO A 174 -11.61 -10.42 -2.13
C PRO A 174 -12.06 -9.08 -2.72
N CYS A 175 -12.33 -8.08 -1.86
CA CYS A 175 -12.61 -6.72 -2.30
C CYS A 175 -11.43 -6.07 -3.03
N LEU A 176 -10.19 -6.48 -2.75
CA LEU A 176 -8.97 -5.92 -3.36
C LEU A 176 -8.83 -6.30 -4.86
N PRO A 177 -8.95 -7.58 -5.27
CA PRO A 177 -9.07 -7.94 -6.68
C PRO A 177 -10.19 -7.20 -7.43
N ASN A 178 -11.34 -6.99 -6.77
CA ASN A 178 -12.45 -6.25 -7.36
C ASN A 178 -12.12 -4.77 -7.54
N LEU A 179 -11.50 -4.14 -6.55
CA LEU A 179 -11.01 -2.76 -6.64
C LEU A 179 -9.99 -2.62 -7.78
N ASP A 180 -9.04 -3.56 -7.89
CA ASP A 180 -8.05 -3.59 -8.97
C ASP A 180 -8.72 -3.68 -10.36
N TYR A 181 -9.69 -4.58 -10.50
CA TYR A 181 -10.46 -4.73 -11.74
C TYR A 181 -11.23 -3.45 -12.10
N LEU A 182 -11.87 -2.81 -11.12
CA LEU A 182 -12.66 -1.60 -11.35
C LEU A 182 -11.79 -0.39 -11.66
N ALA A 183 -10.64 -0.25 -11.00
CA ALA A 183 -9.65 0.76 -11.34
C ALA A 183 -9.20 0.63 -12.80
N ASP A 184 -8.87 -0.60 -13.24
CA ASP A 184 -8.51 -0.88 -14.63
C ASP A 184 -9.65 -0.53 -15.60
N LYS A 185 -10.91 -0.81 -15.22
CA LYS A 185 -12.09 -0.49 -16.05
C LYS A 185 -12.41 0.99 -16.13
N ALA A 186 -12.24 1.71 -15.03
CA ALA A 186 -12.46 3.14 -14.96
C ALA A 186 -11.30 3.95 -15.58
N ASN A 187 -10.24 3.27 -16.04
CA ASN A 187 -8.98 3.88 -16.45
C ASN A 187 -8.40 4.81 -15.37
N VAL A 188 -8.71 4.51 -14.11
CA VAL A 188 -8.16 5.20 -12.95
C VAL A 188 -6.84 4.51 -12.66
N TYR A 189 -5.77 5.19 -13.02
CA TYR A 189 -4.43 4.71 -12.74
C TYR A 189 -4.15 4.85 -11.25
N LEU A 190 -4.50 3.82 -10.46
CA LEU A 190 -3.93 3.67 -9.12
C LEU A 190 -2.47 3.32 -9.33
N GLN A 191 -1.57 4.27 -9.10
CA GLN A 191 -0.15 4.03 -9.33
C GLN A 191 0.27 2.82 -8.50
N ALA A 192 0.82 1.81 -9.16
CA ALA A 192 1.70 0.88 -8.45
C ALA A 192 2.81 1.75 -7.83
N SER A 193 3.26 1.43 -6.62
CA SER A 193 4.28 2.21 -5.92
C SER A 193 5.60 2.14 -6.70
N ARG A 194 5.73 2.96 -7.74
CA ARG A 194 6.87 2.99 -8.65
C ARG A 194 7.87 3.98 -8.11
N LYS A 195 9.15 3.71 -8.36
CA LYS A 195 10.10 4.78 -8.59
C LYS A 195 9.74 5.38 -9.95
N THR A 196 8.89 6.40 -9.95
CA THR A 196 8.76 7.29 -11.09
C THR A 196 9.99 8.22 -11.10
N ASN A 197 10.17 9.05 -12.13
CA ASN A 197 11.10 10.19 -11.99
C ASN A 197 10.65 11.17 -10.88
N SER A 198 9.41 11.00 -10.40
CA SER A 198 8.68 11.82 -9.42
C SER A 198 8.42 11.04 -8.11
N GLY A 199 9.39 10.28 -7.60
CA GLY A 199 9.32 9.69 -6.26
C GLY A 199 8.34 8.51 -6.07
N PRO A 200 8.17 8.05 -4.81
CA PRO A 200 7.27 6.97 -4.42
C PRO A 200 5.81 7.42 -4.29
N THR A 201 4.88 6.52 -4.61
CA THR A 201 3.43 6.77 -4.53
C THR A 201 2.70 5.66 -3.76
N PRO A 202 2.89 5.56 -2.43
CA PRO A 202 2.09 4.66 -1.61
C PRO A 202 0.61 5.08 -1.61
N TYR A 203 -0.26 4.13 -1.26
CA TYR A 203 -1.69 4.39 -1.16
C TYR A 203 -2.31 3.63 0.01
N CYS A 204 -3.45 4.14 0.48
CA CYS A 204 -4.22 3.53 1.56
C CYS A 204 -5.61 3.09 1.05
N VAL A 205 -6.10 1.98 1.58
CA VAL A 205 -7.46 1.48 1.38
C VAL A 205 -8.06 1.20 2.74
N LEU A 206 -9.08 1.94 3.15
CA LEU A 206 -9.70 1.77 4.46
C LEU A 206 -10.89 0.82 4.41
N GLY A 207 -11.17 0.16 5.53
CA GLY A 207 -12.42 -0.55 5.75
C GLY A 207 -12.56 -1.86 4.97
N ILE A 208 -11.46 -2.55 4.65
CA ILE A 208 -11.51 -3.81 3.90
C ILE A 208 -11.82 -4.99 4.84
N LYS A 209 -12.77 -5.84 4.44
CA LYS A 209 -13.16 -7.02 5.22
C LYS A 209 -12.33 -8.23 4.84
N ARG A 210 -11.76 -8.89 5.83
CA ARG A 210 -11.10 -10.18 5.65
C ARG A 210 -12.15 -11.27 5.54
N GLU A 211 -12.17 -12.00 4.44
CA GLU A 211 -13.14 -13.08 4.22
C GLU A 211 -12.51 -14.46 4.39
N PHE A 212 -11.20 -14.57 4.21
CA PHE A 212 -10.49 -15.85 4.27
C PHE A 212 -9.26 -15.79 5.17
N VAL A 213 -8.94 -16.94 5.76
CA VAL A 213 -7.64 -17.25 6.35
C VAL A 213 -6.92 -18.22 5.41
N ILE A 214 -5.67 -17.91 5.07
CA ILE A 214 -4.84 -18.76 4.25
C ILE A 214 -3.72 -19.37 5.09
N ASP A 215 -3.60 -20.69 5.04
CA ASP A 215 -2.56 -21.41 5.77
C ASP A 215 -1.16 -20.99 5.30
N SER A 216 -0.30 -20.68 6.27
CA SER A 216 1.10 -20.33 6.05
C SER A 216 1.92 -21.39 5.30
N ALA A 217 1.49 -22.65 5.26
CA ALA A 217 2.14 -23.74 4.53
C ALA A 217 2.28 -23.45 3.03
N ILE A 218 1.40 -22.64 2.45
CA ILE A 218 1.47 -22.23 1.05
C ILE A 218 2.18 -20.90 0.81
N TYR A 219 2.57 -20.21 1.88
CA TYR A 219 3.32 -18.95 1.81
C TYR A 219 4.71 -19.23 1.25
N SER A 220 4.92 -19.18 -0.06
CA SER A 220 6.21 -19.26 -0.77
C SER A 220 5.95 -19.32 -2.27
N ARG A 221 6.81 -18.69 -3.08
CA ARG A 221 6.86 -18.91 -4.53
C ARG A 221 7.22 -20.37 -4.90
N ASN A 222 7.92 -21.07 -4.00
CA ASN A 222 8.37 -22.45 -4.21
C ASN A 222 7.52 -23.46 -3.42
N SER A 223 6.27 -23.13 -3.07
CA SER A 223 5.38 -24.12 -2.47
C SER A 223 5.10 -25.22 -3.50
N ASN A 224 5.34 -26.49 -3.13
CA ASN A 224 5.04 -27.64 -3.99
C ASN A 224 3.53 -27.90 -4.13
N VAL A 225 2.70 -27.05 -3.53
CA VAL A 225 1.25 -27.18 -3.55
C VAL A 225 0.74 -26.94 -4.96
N ARG A 226 0.14 -27.99 -5.51
CA ARG A 226 -0.50 -27.90 -6.81
C ARG A 226 -1.66 -26.92 -6.70
N THR A 227 -1.83 -26.14 -7.75
CA THR A 227 -3.02 -25.34 -8.02
C THR A 227 -4.34 -25.99 -7.60
N SER A 228 -4.55 -27.27 -7.95
CA SER A 228 -5.77 -28.02 -7.64
C SER A 228 -5.98 -28.31 -6.15
N GLU A 229 -4.93 -28.15 -5.34
CA GLU A 229 -4.94 -28.40 -3.90
C GLU A 229 -5.03 -27.10 -3.10
N PHE A 230 -4.91 -25.95 -3.75
CA PHE A 230 -4.86 -24.64 -3.09
C PHE A 230 -6.09 -24.37 -2.22
N SER A 231 -7.28 -24.80 -2.66
CA SER A 231 -8.52 -24.63 -1.91
C SER A 231 -8.52 -25.30 -0.54
N ARG A 232 -7.67 -26.31 -0.31
CA ARG A 232 -7.53 -26.98 0.99
C ARG A 232 -6.84 -26.11 2.06
N TYR A 233 -6.17 -25.05 1.62
CA TYR A 233 -5.43 -24.12 2.48
C TYR A 233 -6.19 -22.81 2.68
N ILE A 234 -7.42 -22.72 2.21
CA ILE A 234 -8.30 -21.56 2.41
C ILE A 234 -9.39 -21.96 3.38
N GLN A 235 -9.55 -21.18 4.43
CA GLN A 235 -10.68 -21.25 5.35
C GLN A 235 -11.49 -19.96 5.23
N GLU A 236 -12.79 -20.08 4.99
CA GLU A 236 -13.72 -18.95 5.07
C GLU A 236 -13.92 -18.55 6.53
N ILE A 237 -13.96 -17.24 6.78
CA ILE A 237 -14.27 -16.67 8.09
C ILE A 237 -15.78 -16.45 8.15
N ASP A 238 -16.40 -16.92 9.25
CA ASP A 238 -17.81 -16.68 9.53
C ASP A 238 -18.13 -15.18 9.43
N GLU A 239 -19.25 -14.84 8.79
CA GLU A 239 -19.61 -13.45 8.45
C GLU A 239 -19.55 -12.50 9.66
N ASP A 240 -20.05 -12.96 10.82
CA ASP A 240 -20.07 -12.20 12.08
C ASP A 240 -18.68 -12.02 12.71
N ASN A 241 -17.68 -12.79 12.27
CA ASN A 241 -16.31 -12.80 12.79
C ASN A 241 -15.29 -12.17 11.84
N ARG A 242 -15.72 -11.62 10.69
CA ARG A 242 -14.81 -11.02 9.69
C ARG A 242 -14.22 -9.71 10.22
N PRO A 243 -12.90 -9.62 10.47
CA PRO A 243 -12.29 -8.36 10.85
C PRO A 243 -12.31 -7.39 9.67
N THR A 244 -12.63 -6.13 9.96
CA THR A 244 -12.43 -5.00 9.05
C THR A 244 -11.08 -4.39 9.36
N VAL A 245 -10.19 -4.27 8.38
CA VAL A 245 -8.85 -3.68 8.57
C VAL A 245 -8.61 -2.60 7.52
N ASP A 246 -7.54 -1.83 7.73
CA ASP A 246 -7.06 -0.86 6.75
C ASP A 246 -5.78 -1.38 6.09
N MET A 247 -5.54 -1.06 4.82
CA MET A 247 -4.36 -1.47 4.06
C MET A 247 -3.50 -0.27 3.66
N LEU A 248 -2.19 -0.38 3.86
CA LEU A 248 -1.19 0.58 3.39
C LEU A 248 -0.28 -0.09 2.36
N ALA A 249 -0.44 0.21 1.08
CA ALA A 249 0.39 -0.37 0.03
C ALA A 249 1.69 0.41 -0.16
N MET A 250 2.81 -0.26 0.10
CA MET A 250 4.16 0.30 0.02
C MET A 250 5.06 -0.61 -0.82
N ALA A 251 5.66 -0.12 -1.90
CA ALA A 251 6.65 -0.91 -2.64
C ALA A 251 8.08 -0.56 -2.27
N ALA A 252 8.88 -1.60 -2.07
CA ALA A 252 10.31 -1.46 -1.86
C ALA A 252 11.06 -1.51 -3.20
N PHE A 253 12.26 -0.94 -3.21
CA PHE A 253 13.21 -1.09 -4.30
C PHE A 253 13.49 -2.58 -4.61
N ASP A 254 13.44 -2.97 -5.88
CA ASP A 254 13.59 -4.36 -6.32
C ASP A 254 15.01 -4.65 -6.80
N TRP A 255 15.85 -5.17 -5.90
CA TRP A 255 17.23 -5.52 -6.18
C TRP A 255 17.39 -6.67 -7.17
N LYS A 256 16.34 -7.42 -7.51
CA LYS A 256 16.43 -8.47 -8.54
C LYS A 256 16.46 -7.91 -9.95
N LYS A 257 15.93 -6.70 -10.14
CA LYS A 257 15.93 -6.02 -11.44
C LYS A 257 17.27 -5.33 -11.73
N MET A 258 18.13 -5.19 -10.72
CA MET A 258 19.44 -4.57 -10.86
C MET A 258 20.51 -5.57 -11.29
N ARG A 259 21.36 -5.15 -12.22
CA ARG A 259 22.57 -5.87 -12.65
C ARG A 259 23.80 -5.27 -11.97
N GLY A 260 24.84 -6.10 -11.79
CA GLY A 260 26.11 -5.67 -11.19
C GLY A 260 26.10 -5.71 -9.66
N GLU A 261 27.06 -5.02 -9.06
CA GLU A 261 27.21 -4.90 -7.62
C GLU A 261 26.00 -4.19 -7.00
N LYS A 262 25.43 -4.79 -5.96
CA LYS A 262 24.25 -4.25 -5.26
C LYS A 262 24.70 -3.56 -4.00
N LYS A 263 24.47 -2.25 -3.93
CA LYS A 263 24.85 -1.42 -2.79
C LYS A 263 23.84 -0.31 -2.60
N TYR A 264 23.42 -0.08 -1.36
CA TYR A 264 22.53 1.04 -1.07
C TYR A 264 23.25 2.36 -1.33
N THR A 265 22.56 3.26 -2.02
CA THR A 265 22.93 4.67 -2.13
C THR A 265 22.03 5.50 -1.21
N LYS A 266 22.41 6.75 -0.95
CA LYS A 266 21.58 7.68 -0.16
C LYS A 266 20.18 7.77 -0.77
N GLU A 267 20.09 7.87 -2.09
CA GLU A 267 18.84 8.02 -2.83
C GLU A 267 17.91 6.81 -2.66
N ILE A 268 18.46 5.59 -2.53
CA ILE A 268 17.65 4.39 -2.29
C ILE A 268 17.12 4.39 -0.85
N HIS A 269 17.95 4.73 0.14
CA HIS A 269 17.47 4.89 1.52
C HIS A 269 16.38 5.98 1.63
N LEU A 270 16.58 7.12 0.95
CA LEU A 270 15.60 8.20 0.91
C LEU A 270 14.30 7.75 0.25
N PHE A 271 14.36 7.02 -0.87
CA PHE A 271 13.17 6.45 -1.51
C PHE A 271 12.36 5.59 -0.53
N HIS A 272 13.01 4.70 0.21
CA HIS A 272 12.33 3.83 1.18
C HIS A 272 11.76 4.62 2.37
N LEU A 273 12.51 5.58 2.91
CA LEU A 273 12.06 6.43 4.00
C LEU A 273 10.86 7.28 3.60
N GLU A 274 10.94 7.93 2.44
CA GLU A 274 9.87 8.75 1.89
C GLU A 274 8.60 7.92 1.67
N THR A 275 8.73 6.71 1.11
CA THR A 275 7.60 5.79 0.93
C THR A 275 6.90 5.50 2.25
N ALA A 276 7.66 5.17 3.30
CA ALA A 276 7.08 4.85 4.61
C ALA A 276 6.45 6.08 5.28
N VAL A 277 7.14 7.24 5.28
CA VAL A 277 6.63 8.48 5.86
C VAL A 277 5.36 8.96 5.18
N GLN A 278 5.31 8.91 3.84
CA GLN A 278 4.13 9.29 3.08
C GLN A 278 2.95 8.36 3.42
N ALA A 279 3.16 7.03 3.41
CA ALA A 279 2.12 6.06 3.72
C ALA A 279 1.56 6.24 5.15
N PHE A 280 2.45 6.37 6.13
CA PHE A 280 2.07 6.49 7.55
C PHE A 280 1.35 7.81 7.82
N THR A 281 1.82 8.91 7.21
CA THR A 281 1.16 10.21 7.30
C THR A 281 -0.23 10.17 6.70
N ALA A 282 -0.38 9.65 5.47
CA ALA A 282 -1.68 9.54 4.82
C ALA A 282 -2.65 8.68 5.62
N TYR A 283 -2.21 7.51 6.11
CA TYR A 283 -3.06 6.65 6.93
C TYR A 283 -3.56 7.37 8.18
N ARG A 284 -2.64 7.96 8.96
CA ARG A 284 -2.99 8.72 10.16
C ARG A 284 -3.99 9.84 9.86
N ASP A 285 -3.71 10.64 8.84
CA ASP A 285 -4.53 11.81 8.52
C ASP A 285 -5.93 11.39 8.05
N LEU A 286 -6.05 10.29 7.30
CA LEU A 286 -7.35 9.72 6.94
C LEU A 286 -8.13 9.23 8.16
N LYS A 287 -7.48 8.53 9.10
CA LYS A 287 -8.16 8.06 10.32
C LYS A 287 -8.59 9.21 11.24
N ARG A 288 -7.74 10.23 11.38
CA ARG A 288 -8.08 11.46 12.11
C ARG A 288 -9.27 12.18 11.49
N GLN A 289 -9.31 12.22 10.15
CA GLN A 289 -10.44 12.79 9.44
C GLN A 289 -11.72 11.94 9.60
N GLU A 290 -11.62 10.62 9.47
CA GLU A 290 -12.74 9.68 9.63
C GLU A 290 -13.37 9.75 11.03
N GLN A 291 -12.54 9.89 12.06
CA GLN A 291 -12.99 9.95 13.46
C GLN A 291 -13.19 11.38 13.99
N GLU A 292 -12.96 12.39 13.16
CA GLU A 292 -12.99 13.82 13.55
C GLU A 292 -12.10 14.13 14.78
N ASP A 293 -11.04 13.36 15.00
CA ASP A 293 -10.10 13.50 16.12
C ASP A 293 -8.68 13.79 15.62
N PRO A 294 -8.20 15.04 15.69
CA PRO A 294 -6.84 15.39 15.26
C PRO A 294 -5.75 14.84 16.18
N SER A 295 -6.09 14.35 17.36
CA SER A 295 -5.15 13.78 18.34
C SER A 295 -5.02 12.26 18.24
N LEU A 296 -5.89 11.60 17.45
CA LEU A 296 -5.93 10.15 17.29
C LEU A 296 -4.52 9.60 17.00
N GLU A 297 -4.14 8.60 17.79
CA GLU A 297 -3.00 7.74 17.52
C GLU A 297 -3.49 6.52 16.76
N VAL A 298 -2.71 6.08 15.77
CA VAL A 298 -3.06 4.93 14.93
C VAL A 298 -1.99 3.86 15.02
N THR A 299 -2.42 2.60 14.96
CA THR A 299 -1.55 1.43 14.94
C THR A 299 -1.32 0.99 13.50
N ILE A 300 -0.05 0.77 13.14
CA ILE A 300 0.37 0.21 11.85
C ILE A 300 1.12 -1.09 12.10
N HIS A 301 0.56 -2.21 11.66
CA HIS A 301 1.24 -3.49 11.59
C HIS A 301 2.10 -3.55 10.34
N SER A 302 3.36 -3.88 10.50
CA SER A 302 4.29 -4.13 9.39
C SER A 302 5.20 -5.31 9.70
N GLY A 303 6.23 -5.52 8.89
CA GLY A 303 7.19 -6.60 9.06
C GLY A 303 8.41 -6.40 8.16
N LEU A 304 8.91 -7.50 7.58
CA LEU A 304 10.09 -7.49 6.71
C LEU A 304 9.77 -6.99 5.29
N TRP A 305 9.25 -5.77 5.20
CA TRP A 305 8.89 -5.07 3.97
C TRP A 305 10.05 -5.09 2.97
N GLY A 306 9.83 -5.75 1.83
CA GLY A 306 10.80 -5.83 0.73
C GLY A 306 12.04 -6.69 0.97
N CYS A 307 12.18 -7.36 2.11
CA CYS A 307 13.39 -8.14 2.41
C CYS A 307 13.38 -9.55 1.79
N GLY A 308 12.20 -10.06 1.42
CA GLY A 308 12.04 -11.37 0.80
C GLY A 308 12.30 -11.35 -0.70
N ALA A 309 11.23 -11.25 -1.49
CA ALA A 309 11.32 -11.34 -2.94
C ALA A 309 12.12 -10.20 -3.58
N PHE A 310 12.20 -9.02 -2.97
CA PHE A 310 12.91 -7.86 -3.50
C PHE A 310 14.37 -7.73 -3.02
N GLY A 311 14.81 -8.60 -2.10
CA GLY A 311 16.22 -8.73 -1.72
C GLY A 311 16.80 -7.58 -0.88
N ASN A 312 15.97 -6.76 -0.25
CA ASN A 312 16.46 -5.71 0.66
C ASN A 312 17.04 -6.28 1.96
N SER A 313 17.95 -5.53 2.59
CA SER A 313 18.45 -5.86 3.93
C SER A 313 17.33 -5.77 4.96
N ARG A 314 17.21 -6.78 5.83
CA ARG A 314 16.27 -6.75 6.96
C ARG A 314 16.60 -5.63 7.94
N LYS A 315 17.90 -5.36 8.18
CA LYS A 315 18.37 -4.32 9.10
C LYS A 315 17.95 -2.94 8.60
N VAL A 316 18.29 -2.61 7.35
CA VAL A 316 17.95 -1.33 6.71
C VAL A 316 16.45 -1.09 6.71
N MET A 317 15.66 -2.05 6.20
CA MET A 317 14.20 -1.85 6.07
C MET A 317 13.50 -1.73 7.43
N THR A 318 14.00 -2.41 8.47
CA THR A 318 13.48 -2.27 9.83
C THR A 318 13.81 -0.89 10.40
N VAL A 319 15.05 -0.44 10.29
CA VAL A 319 15.46 0.91 10.74
C VAL A 319 14.66 2.00 10.02
N ILE A 320 14.44 1.86 8.71
CA ILE A 320 13.67 2.84 7.93
C ILE A 320 12.21 2.92 8.41
N GLN A 321 11.56 1.78 8.65
CA GLN A 321 10.17 1.78 9.11
C GLN A 321 10.04 2.37 10.53
N LEU A 322 10.97 2.03 11.42
CA LEU A 322 11.03 2.61 12.76
C LEU A 322 11.31 4.12 12.71
N LEU A 323 12.26 4.55 11.88
CA LEU A 323 12.55 5.97 11.67
C LEU A 323 11.33 6.70 11.13
N ALA A 324 10.59 6.14 10.16
CA ALA A 324 9.36 6.74 9.65
C ALA A 324 8.31 6.90 10.75
N ALA A 325 8.10 5.88 11.58
CA ALA A 325 7.18 5.96 12.73
C ALA A 325 7.62 6.97 13.81
N ASN A 326 8.93 7.17 14.00
CA ASN A 326 9.46 8.25 14.85
C ASN A 326 9.17 9.64 14.26
N LEU A 327 9.34 9.78 12.94
CA LEU A 327 9.17 11.04 12.22
C LEU A 327 7.71 11.42 12.02
N VAL A 328 6.76 10.49 12.12
CA VAL A 328 5.32 10.75 11.98
C VAL A 328 4.66 10.65 13.37
N PRO A 329 4.30 11.78 14.00
CA PRO A 329 3.66 11.76 15.32
C PRO A 329 2.33 11.03 15.28
N GLY A 330 2.00 10.33 16.38
CA GLY A 330 0.75 9.58 16.52
C GLY A 330 0.74 8.22 15.83
N ILE A 331 1.91 7.70 15.42
CA ILE A 331 2.05 6.33 14.90
C ILE A 331 2.57 5.42 16.00
N THR A 332 1.81 4.37 16.29
CA THR A 332 2.33 3.16 16.93
C THR A 332 2.62 2.15 15.82
N ILE A 333 3.84 1.62 15.77
CA ILE A 333 4.21 0.58 14.79
C ILE A 333 4.36 -0.77 15.47
N VAL A 334 3.69 -1.78 14.94
CA VAL A 334 3.83 -3.17 15.37
C VAL A 334 4.69 -3.89 14.34
N MET A 335 5.89 -4.31 14.75
CA MET A 335 6.79 -5.10 13.92
C MET A 335 6.45 -6.58 14.09
N GLU A 336 5.71 -7.12 13.13
CA GLU A 336 5.33 -8.53 13.08
C GLU A 336 6.50 -9.38 12.56
N GLY A 337 6.75 -10.49 13.26
CA GLY A 337 7.78 -11.45 12.92
C GLY A 337 7.42 -12.18 11.63
N CYS A 338 8.32 -12.16 10.66
CA CYS A 338 8.27 -13.15 9.59
C CYS A 338 8.71 -14.50 10.17
N GLN A 339 7.78 -15.31 10.65
CA GLN A 339 8.10 -16.71 10.84
C GLN A 339 8.44 -17.34 9.50
N LYS A 340 9.56 -18.06 9.42
CA LYS A 340 9.67 -19.20 8.51
C LYS A 340 10.77 -20.17 8.89
N LYS A 341 10.36 -21.43 8.98
CA LYS A 341 11.10 -22.70 8.81
C LYS A 341 12.28 -23.01 9.73
N ASP A 342 13.07 -22.02 10.12
CA ASP A 342 14.15 -22.17 11.09
C ASP A 342 13.80 -21.34 12.33
N GLU A 343 13.78 -22.00 13.48
CA GLU A 343 13.43 -21.44 14.80
C GLU A 343 14.25 -20.17 15.17
N ASN A 344 15.32 -19.89 14.43
CA ASN A 344 16.20 -18.72 14.61
C ASN A 344 15.64 -17.39 14.03
N ASP A 345 14.58 -17.38 13.21
CA ASP A 345 14.13 -16.15 12.52
C ASP A 345 13.15 -15.27 13.34
N SER A 346 12.40 -15.85 14.29
CA SER A 346 11.58 -15.07 15.24
C SER A 346 12.45 -14.30 16.22
N ASP A 347 13.55 -14.93 16.66
CA ASP A 347 14.56 -14.31 17.51
C ASP A 347 15.21 -13.12 16.82
N TYR A 348 15.36 -13.15 15.48
CA TYR A 348 15.94 -12.04 14.74
C TYR A 348 15.13 -10.75 14.92
N THR A 349 13.81 -10.78 14.67
CA THR A 349 13.01 -9.53 14.66
C THR A 349 12.99 -8.91 16.06
N GLU A 350 12.74 -9.73 17.08
CA GLU A 350 12.72 -9.25 18.45
C GLU A 350 14.09 -8.76 18.93
N ASN A 351 15.15 -9.55 18.75
CA ASN A 351 16.48 -9.17 19.19
C ASN A 351 17.01 -7.96 18.42
N PHE A 352 16.88 -7.97 17.08
CA PHE A 352 17.37 -6.86 16.26
C PHE A 352 16.60 -5.58 16.59
N VAL A 353 15.26 -5.60 16.64
CA VAL A 353 14.50 -4.38 16.94
C VAL A 353 14.83 -3.88 18.34
N LYS A 354 14.75 -4.72 19.38
CA LYS A 354 14.94 -4.30 20.78
C LYS A 354 16.37 -3.85 21.10
N ASN A 355 17.36 -4.55 20.56
CA ASN A 355 18.76 -4.44 20.99
C ASN A 355 19.65 -3.68 20.00
N GLU A 356 19.32 -3.67 18.70
CA GLU A 356 20.18 -3.05 17.68
C GLU A 356 19.50 -1.85 17.02
N ALA A 357 18.32 -2.01 16.42
CA ALA A 357 17.69 -0.99 15.60
C ALA A 357 17.38 0.29 16.38
N PHE A 358 16.84 0.16 17.60
CA PHE A 358 16.61 1.31 18.46
C PHE A 358 17.91 1.99 18.87
N ASN A 359 18.89 1.21 19.32
CA ASN A 359 20.16 1.78 19.76
C ASN A 359 20.85 2.49 18.61
N PHE A 360 20.73 1.95 17.39
CA PHE A 360 21.17 2.61 16.18
C PHE A 360 20.44 3.93 15.93
N ILE A 361 19.10 3.97 15.89
CA ILE A 361 18.35 5.23 15.64
C ILE A 361 18.59 6.26 16.74
N LEU A 362 18.66 5.80 17.99
CA LEU A 362 18.71 6.64 19.17
C LEU A 362 20.13 7.01 19.61
N ASP A 363 21.16 6.53 18.91
CA ASP A 363 22.56 6.88 19.13
C ASP A 363 22.73 8.41 19.31
N ASP A 364 23.54 8.83 20.28
CA ASP A 364 23.74 10.25 20.61
C ASP A 364 24.37 11.02 19.45
N GLY A 365 25.07 10.34 18.55
CA GLY A 365 25.58 10.89 17.30
C GLY A 365 24.50 11.19 16.25
N HIS A 366 23.27 10.68 16.43
CA HIS A 366 22.16 10.93 15.51
C HIS A 366 21.22 12.00 16.08
N ALA A 367 21.40 13.24 15.63
CA ALA A 367 20.54 14.36 16.02
C ALA A 367 19.27 14.43 15.16
N CYS A 368 19.36 14.01 13.90
CA CYS A 368 18.27 14.06 12.92
C CYS A 368 18.21 12.82 12.02
N ALA A 369 17.19 12.74 11.16
CA ALA A 369 17.02 11.63 10.23
C ALA A 369 18.16 11.51 9.21
N GLU A 370 18.77 12.63 8.79
CA GLU A 370 19.91 12.61 7.88
C GLU A 370 21.13 11.87 8.46
N ASP A 371 21.38 12.03 9.76
CA ASP A 371 22.48 11.36 10.45
C ASP A 371 22.27 9.84 10.42
N VAL A 372 21.05 9.38 10.73
CA VAL A 372 20.69 7.95 10.68
C VAL A 372 20.90 7.39 9.27
N ILE A 373 20.42 8.08 8.23
CA ILE A 373 20.57 7.66 6.83
C ILE A 373 22.04 7.56 6.43
N SER A 374 22.86 8.53 6.83
CA SER A 374 24.29 8.56 6.53
C SER A 374 25.03 7.42 7.24
N SER A 375 24.72 7.17 8.52
CA SER A 375 25.29 6.06 9.28
C SER A 375 24.93 4.70 8.71
N MET A 376 23.73 4.52 8.13
CA MET A 376 23.38 3.25 7.46
C MET A 376 24.26 2.97 6.25
N LEU A 377 24.65 4.02 5.51
CA LEU A 377 25.56 3.86 4.36
C LEU A 377 26.95 3.41 4.80
N ASN A 378 27.44 3.91 5.93
CA ASN A 378 28.72 3.46 6.50
C ASN A 378 28.61 2.02 7.00
N LYS A 379 27.50 1.67 7.67
CA LYS A 379 27.28 0.32 8.21
C LYS A 379 27.27 -0.77 7.15
N GLN A 380 26.81 -0.49 5.93
CA GLN A 380 26.85 -1.50 4.86
C GLN A 380 28.27 -1.88 4.44
N GLU A 381 29.25 -0.99 4.62
CA GLU A 381 30.67 -1.28 4.34
C GLU A 381 31.30 -2.10 5.46
N GLU A 382 30.86 -1.86 6.70
CA GLU A 382 31.39 -2.52 7.90
C GLU A 382 30.76 -3.90 8.13
N ASP A 383 29.46 -4.03 7.86
CA ASP A 383 28.63 -5.21 8.10
C ASP A 383 27.80 -5.51 6.85
N PRO A 384 28.19 -6.51 6.04
CA PRO A 384 27.47 -6.90 4.82
C PRO A 384 26.00 -7.28 5.05
N SER A 385 25.54 -7.54 6.27
CA SER A 385 24.11 -7.78 6.55
C SER A 385 23.25 -6.52 6.41
N TRP A 386 23.85 -5.33 6.39
CA TRP A 386 23.19 -4.07 6.01
C TRP A 386 23.14 -3.85 4.49
N ALA A 387 23.94 -4.57 3.72
CA ALA A 387 23.89 -4.50 2.27
C ALA A 387 22.69 -5.27 1.69
N PRO A 388 22.24 -4.94 0.47
CA PRO A 388 21.25 -5.75 -0.23
C PRO A 388 21.73 -7.18 -0.43
N ARG A 389 20.81 -8.15 -0.51
CA ARG A 389 21.20 -9.53 -0.80
C ARG A 389 21.86 -9.61 -2.17
N GLN A 390 23.13 -10.00 -2.16
CA GLN A 390 23.81 -10.46 -3.37
C GLN A 390 23.13 -11.77 -3.77
N HIS A 391 22.54 -11.82 -4.96
CA HIS A 391 22.23 -13.11 -5.54
C HIS A 391 23.56 -13.61 -6.09
N SER A 392 24.17 -14.60 -5.42
CA SER A 392 25.21 -15.41 -6.03
C SER A 392 24.65 -15.85 -7.39
N GLY A 393 25.30 -15.43 -8.47
CA GLY A 393 24.78 -15.60 -9.83
C GLY A 393 24.22 -17.01 -10.04
N CYS A 394 23.01 -17.08 -10.57
CA CYS A 394 22.53 -18.31 -11.20
C CYS A 394 23.37 -18.62 -12.43
#